data_AF-A0A6I5X6U9-F1
#
_entry.id   AF-A0A6I5X6U9-F1
#
_cell.length_a   1.000
_cell.length_b   1.000
_cell.length_c   1.000
_cell.angle_alpha   90.00
_cell.angle_beta   90.00
_cell.angle_gamma   90.00
#
_symmetry.space_group_name_H-M   'P 1'
#
loop_
_entity.id
_entity.type
_entity.pdbx_description
1 polymer ?
#
loop_
_entity_poly.entity_id
_entity_poly.type
_entity_poly.pdbx_seq_one_letter_code
_entity_poly.pdbx_strand_id
1 'polypeptide(L)'
;MRSYPYAFHVALDGNGLNGLEGRAGVCLFRYDPATGDHAYKVSYFAGASGGHAPNVDPSRRTGFLGNTGQHLLFYDLATLEESDRISTLRFEVPDTAIKGSTHLVWLDDTQFVTSIGEHLWKFDLNRLTKAEQVAPHGLKIPHAMKRTASGRYIVYGGMDHPTRGEAREVGILDTVTGDVRRVELPTTCWHVVCHPVLDVFYAISFRVSPADRTDWEHWGMAWLRQYAFEIDAEEGRVLRHWTADRDLPAHINSDVTISDSELIFCTGGSHTVVFVDLLTLSQHRLIDEHPGAVESWALTRQSVTTLTESFMRAGFVGNSHVFAESLRVSRGALLDGIYACQLSADQTLLFTANRGQNHITVYDYPSLEIRDRVVMPELQEFDSRLAAWGDPRLGFHHSYLVSPDPPDTAGAP
;
A
#
# COMPACT_ATOMS: atom_id res chain seq x y z
N MET A 1 4.27 3.56 32.05
CA MET A 1 4.45 3.21 30.62
C MET A 1 4.24 4.50 29.84
N ARG A 2 5.16 4.89 28.96
CA ARG A 2 5.02 6.14 28.19
C ARG A 2 3.96 5.95 27.09
N SER A 3 3.09 6.94 26.90
CA SER A 3 2.09 6.95 25.83
C SER A 3 2.60 7.77 24.64
N TYR A 4 2.33 7.30 23.43
CA TYR A 4 2.63 8.02 22.19
C TYR A 4 1.32 8.30 21.46
N PRO A 5 1.03 9.54 21.07
CA PRO A 5 -0.23 9.89 20.41
C PRO A 5 -0.35 9.33 18.98
N TYR A 6 0.78 9.10 18.30
CA TYR A 6 0.80 8.54 16.95
C TYR A 6 1.43 7.14 16.94
N ALA A 7 0.81 6.23 16.20
CA ALA A 7 1.26 4.87 15.99
C ALA A 7 1.12 4.52 14.50
N PHE A 8 2.25 4.52 13.81
CA PHE A 8 2.38 4.22 12.38
C PHE A 8 2.71 2.74 12.20
N HIS A 9 1.73 1.98 11.71
CA HIS A 9 1.86 0.56 11.40
C HIS A 9 2.25 0.43 9.93
N VAL A 10 3.38 -0.21 9.66
CA VAL A 10 3.88 -0.44 8.30
C VAL A 10 4.00 -1.94 8.08
N ALA A 11 3.39 -2.43 7.00
CA ALA A 11 3.55 -3.82 6.60
C ALA A 11 4.99 -4.09 6.17
N LEU A 12 5.47 -5.27 6.54
CA LEU A 12 6.74 -5.83 6.11
C LEU A 12 6.40 -7.00 5.19
N ASP A 13 6.70 -6.84 3.91
CA ASP A 13 6.49 -7.85 2.86
C ASP A 13 7.80 -8.60 2.53
N GLY A 14 8.90 -8.22 3.19
CA GLY A 14 10.25 -8.74 3.00
C GLY A 14 11.14 -7.90 2.08
N ASN A 15 12.40 -8.28 1.97
CA ASN A 15 13.46 -7.47 1.36
C ASN A 15 13.59 -7.63 -0.18
N GLY A 16 12.75 -8.45 -0.81
CA GLY A 16 12.80 -8.68 -2.25
C GLY A 16 12.04 -7.63 -3.08
N LEU A 17 12.25 -7.62 -4.39
CA LEU A 17 11.75 -6.60 -5.34
C LEU A 17 10.23 -6.38 -5.40
N ASN A 18 9.41 -7.42 -5.25
CA ASN A 18 7.94 -7.29 -5.36
C ASN A 18 7.20 -7.52 -4.04
N GLY A 19 7.92 -7.86 -2.96
CA GLY A 19 7.31 -8.14 -1.65
C GLY A 19 6.44 -9.39 -1.56
N LEU A 20 6.08 -10.04 -2.67
CA LEU A 20 5.06 -11.09 -2.67
C LEU A 20 5.53 -12.39 -2.00
N GLU A 21 6.85 -12.61 -1.97
CA GLU A 21 7.49 -13.85 -1.51
C GLU A 21 8.18 -13.71 -0.16
N GLY A 22 8.30 -12.48 0.36
CA GLY A 22 9.08 -12.22 1.55
C GLY A 22 8.34 -12.55 2.85
N ARG A 23 8.95 -12.17 3.96
CA ARG A 23 8.37 -12.42 5.29
C ARG A 23 7.13 -11.57 5.48
N ALA A 24 6.13 -12.09 6.19
CA ALA A 24 5.01 -11.27 6.65
C ALA A 24 5.28 -10.72 8.05
N GLY A 25 5.27 -9.39 8.19
CA GLY A 25 5.45 -8.73 9.49
C GLY A 25 4.84 -7.34 9.54
N VAL A 26 4.96 -6.72 10.71
CA VAL A 26 4.55 -5.33 10.97
C VAL A 26 5.68 -4.62 11.72
N CYS A 27 6.02 -3.43 11.23
CA CYS A 27 6.78 -2.43 11.99
C CYS A 27 5.80 -1.42 12.58
N LEU A 28 5.76 -1.32 13.90
CA LEU A 28 5.03 -0.30 14.64
C LEU A 28 6.01 0.81 15.04
N PHE A 29 5.85 1.99 14.47
CA PHE A 29 6.58 3.20 14.85
C PHE A 29 5.67 4.13 15.67
N ARG A 30 6.08 4.45 16.89
CA ARG A 30 5.35 5.32 17.81
C ARG A 30 6.07 6.66 17.92
N TYR A 31 5.31 7.75 17.90
CA TYR A 31 5.85 9.09 17.81
C TYR A 31 5.10 10.08 18.71
N ASP A 32 5.86 10.95 19.40
CA ASP A 32 5.36 12.06 20.20
C ASP A 32 5.88 13.39 19.60
N PRO A 33 5.03 14.15 18.90
CA PRO A 33 5.47 15.37 18.23
C PRO A 33 5.79 16.51 19.18
N ALA A 34 5.35 16.46 20.45
CA ALA A 34 5.64 17.52 21.41
C ALA A 34 7.10 17.45 21.90
N THR A 35 7.68 16.26 21.91
CA THR A 35 9.05 16.02 22.40
C THR A 35 10.02 15.58 21.31
N GLY A 36 9.51 15.07 20.18
CA GLY A 36 10.30 14.39 19.16
C GLY A 36 10.68 12.97 19.54
N ASP A 37 10.23 12.47 20.71
CA ASP A 37 10.57 11.12 21.14
C ASP A 37 9.81 10.07 20.33
N HIS A 38 10.51 8.97 20.03
CA HIS A 38 9.97 7.86 19.28
C HIS A 38 10.32 6.51 19.91
N ALA A 39 9.58 5.47 19.52
CA ALA A 39 9.88 4.07 19.82
C ALA A 39 9.39 3.20 18.68
N TYR A 40 9.98 2.03 18.48
CA TYR A 40 9.50 1.09 17.48
C TYR A 40 9.45 -0.35 18.01
N LYS A 41 8.61 -1.17 17.36
CA LYS A 41 8.56 -2.61 17.55
C LYS A 41 8.37 -3.28 16.18
N VAL A 42 9.17 -4.30 15.90
CA VAL A 42 9.05 -5.13 14.69
C VAL A 42 8.63 -6.53 15.10
N SER A 43 7.64 -7.08 14.41
CA SER A 43 7.14 -8.44 14.64
C SER A 43 6.93 -9.15 13.30
N TYR A 44 7.40 -10.40 13.19
CA TYR A 44 7.18 -11.26 12.02
C TYR A 44 6.31 -12.45 12.40
N PHE A 45 5.37 -12.81 11.54
CA PHE A 45 4.40 -13.87 11.78
C PHE A 45 4.82 -15.17 11.09
N ALA A 46 5.14 -16.19 11.88
CA ALA A 46 5.59 -17.47 11.35
C ALA A 46 4.53 -18.14 10.45
N GLY A 47 4.97 -18.79 9.37
CA GLY A 47 4.08 -19.48 8.44
C GLY A 47 3.19 -18.56 7.58
N ALA A 48 3.46 -17.26 7.56
CA ALA A 48 2.86 -16.30 6.64
C ALA A 48 3.94 -15.64 5.77
N SER A 49 3.57 -15.24 4.55
CA SER A 49 4.46 -14.62 3.57
C SER A 49 3.79 -13.43 2.89
N GLY A 50 4.62 -12.50 2.39
CA GLY A 50 4.23 -11.29 1.69
C GLY A 50 3.22 -10.44 2.47
N GLY A 51 3.61 -10.02 3.68
CA GLY A 51 2.78 -9.13 4.50
C GLY A 51 2.59 -7.79 3.79
N HIS A 52 1.39 -7.47 3.37
CA HIS A 52 1.14 -6.50 2.31
C HIS A 52 0.60 -5.18 2.84
N ALA A 53 -0.50 -5.21 3.59
CA ALA A 53 -1.12 -4.01 4.12
C ALA A 53 -1.67 -4.20 5.54
N PRO A 54 -1.32 -3.31 6.48
CA PRO A 54 -1.97 -3.27 7.77
C PRO A 54 -3.31 -2.53 7.66
N ASN A 55 -4.29 -2.96 8.44
CA ASN A 55 -5.53 -2.22 8.65
C ASN A 55 -5.94 -2.37 10.11
N VAL A 56 -6.55 -1.35 10.70
CA VAL A 56 -6.90 -1.31 12.12
C VAL A 56 -8.41 -1.23 12.27
N ASP A 57 -8.96 -2.02 13.18
CA ASP A 57 -10.39 -1.99 13.48
C ASP A 57 -10.81 -0.64 14.09
N PRO A 58 -12.09 -0.24 13.99
CA PRO A 58 -12.53 1.06 14.52
C PRO A 58 -12.34 1.22 16.03
N SER A 59 -12.32 0.13 16.83
CA SER A 59 -12.03 0.20 18.27
C SER A 59 -10.55 0.35 18.61
N ARG A 60 -9.66 0.32 17.61
CA ARG A 60 -8.20 0.46 17.74
C ARG A 60 -7.60 -0.57 18.71
N ARG A 61 -8.03 -1.82 18.61
CA ARG A 61 -7.53 -2.95 19.42
C ARG A 61 -6.90 -4.05 18.58
N THR A 62 -7.44 -4.29 17.39
CA THR A 62 -7.07 -5.37 16.50
C THR A 62 -6.53 -4.81 15.19
N GLY A 63 -5.34 -5.26 14.83
CA GLY A 63 -4.77 -5.09 13.51
C GLY A 63 -5.07 -6.29 12.64
N PHE A 64 -5.24 -6.04 11.36
CA PHE A 64 -5.19 -7.01 10.28
C PHE A 64 -3.88 -6.83 9.51
N LEU A 65 -3.22 -7.92 9.14
CA LEU A 65 -2.14 -7.90 8.15
C LEU A 65 -2.58 -8.69 6.92
N GLY A 66 -2.98 -7.96 5.89
CA GLY A 66 -3.22 -8.55 4.58
C GLY A 66 -1.94 -9.17 4.04
N ASN A 67 -2.07 -10.28 3.32
CA ASN A 67 -0.91 -11.04 2.88
C ASN A 67 -1.18 -11.81 1.59
N THR A 68 -0.12 -12.07 0.84
CA THR A 68 -0.15 -12.93 -0.36
C THR A 68 -0.22 -14.42 -0.01
N GLY A 69 0.14 -14.78 1.23
CA GLY A 69 0.10 -16.15 1.74
C GLY A 69 -1.31 -16.76 1.92
N GLN A 70 -2.38 -16.08 1.51
CA GLN A 70 -3.77 -16.60 1.53
C GLN A 70 -4.29 -16.91 2.96
N HIS A 71 -3.97 -16.03 3.90
CA HIS A 71 -4.52 -16.04 5.25
C HIS A 71 -5.28 -14.76 5.55
N LEU A 72 -6.32 -14.85 6.37
CA LEU A 72 -6.74 -13.72 7.19
C LEU A 72 -5.93 -13.80 8.48
N LEU A 73 -5.12 -12.78 8.77
CA LEU A 73 -4.21 -12.74 9.91
C LEU A 73 -4.48 -11.49 10.73
N PHE A 74 -4.77 -11.69 12.01
CA PHE A 74 -5.07 -10.63 12.97
C PHE A 74 -4.05 -10.61 14.11
N TYR A 75 -3.79 -9.41 14.63
CA TYR A 75 -2.83 -9.19 15.71
C TYR A 75 -3.33 -8.13 16.69
N ASP A 76 -2.86 -8.19 17.94
CA ASP A 76 -3.11 -7.17 18.95
C ASP A 76 -2.26 -5.92 18.66
N LEU A 77 -2.87 -4.72 18.63
CA LEU A 77 -2.15 -3.49 18.27
C LEU A 77 -1.14 -3.03 19.33
N ALA A 78 -1.34 -3.39 20.59
CA ALA A 78 -0.44 -2.99 21.66
C ALA A 78 0.81 -3.87 21.69
N THR A 79 0.65 -5.19 21.48
CA THR A 79 1.70 -6.20 21.61
C THR A 79 2.25 -6.70 20.28
N LEU A 80 1.56 -6.52 19.15
CA LEU A 80 1.88 -7.15 17.86
C LEU A 80 1.94 -8.69 17.91
N GLU A 81 1.29 -9.30 18.89
CA GLU A 81 1.11 -10.75 18.96
C GLU A 81 -0.06 -11.17 18.08
N GLU A 82 0.08 -12.30 17.38
CA GLU A 82 -1.00 -12.87 16.59
C GLU A 82 -2.19 -13.25 17.48
N SER A 83 -3.36 -12.72 17.16
CA SER A 83 -4.58 -12.97 17.92
C SER A 83 -5.44 -14.07 17.30
N ASP A 84 -5.52 -14.12 15.97
CA ASP A 84 -6.23 -15.18 15.24
C ASP A 84 -5.73 -15.28 13.78
N ARG A 85 -5.92 -16.45 13.17
CA ARG A 85 -5.58 -16.71 11.77
C ARG A 85 -6.46 -17.80 11.17
N ILE A 86 -6.90 -17.58 9.93
CA ILE A 86 -7.56 -18.62 9.13
C ILE A 86 -7.08 -18.63 7.69
N SER A 87 -6.95 -19.81 7.10
CA SER A 87 -6.66 -19.96 5.67
C SER A 87 -7.90 -19.61 4.83
N THR A 88 -7.72 -18.75 3.82
CA THR A 88 -8.79 -18.34 2.91
C THR A 88 -9.19 -19.44 1.94
N LEU A 89 -8.31 -20.42 1.71
CA LEU A 89 -8.55 -21.61 0.88
C LEU A 89 -9.71 -22.48 1.36
N ARG A 90 -10.17 -22.28 2.61
CA ARG A 90 -11.38 -22.93 3.14
C ARG A 90 -12.67 -22.41 2.53
N PHE A 91 -12.65 -21.20 1.97
CA PHE A 91 -13.81 -20.53 1.41
C PHE A 91 -13.79 -20.62 -0.11
N GLU A 92 -12.64 -20.30 -0.71
CA GLU A 92 -12.47 -20.39 -2.15
C GLU A 92 -10.99 -20.58 -2.51
N VAL A 93 -10.72 -21.44 -3.49
CA VAL A 93 -9.37 -21.69 -4.01
C VAL A 93 -9.16 -20.83 -5.24
N PRO A 94 -8.28 -19.80 -5.20
CA PRO A 94 -8.00 -18.99 -6.37
C PRO A 94 -7.14 -19.77 -7.39
N ASP A 95 -7.19 -19.31 -8.63
CA ASP A 95 -6.43 -19.87 -9.77
C ASP A 95 -4.96 -19.40 -9.83
N THR A 96 -4.54 -18.49 -8.95
CA THR A 96 -3.16 -18.00 -8.84
C THR A 96 -2.79 -17.64 -7.40
N ALA A 97 -1.51 -17.76 -7.06
CA ALA A 97 -0.98 -17.46 -5.73
C ALA A 97 -1.05 -15.98 -5.37
N ILE A 98 -1.04 -15.06 -6.34
CA ILE A 98 -1.06 -13.62 -6.09
C ILE A 98 -2.45 -13.11 -5.63
N LYS A 99 -3.51 -13.91 -5.77
CA LYS A 99 -4.87 -13.64 -5.23
C LYS A 99 -4.95 -13.88 -3.72
N GLY A 100 -4.13 -13.17 -2.97
CA GLY A 100 -4.21 -13.10 -1.50
C GLY A 100 -5.23 -12.05 -1.05
N SER A 101 -5.81 -12.24 0.14
CA SER A 101 -6.59 -11.22 0.83
C SER A 101 -5.65 -10.17 1.41
N THR A 102 -5.22 -9.24 0.57
CA THR A 102 -4.25 -8.19 0.94
C THR A 102 -4.88 -7.00 1.63
N HIS A 103 -6.20 -6.82 1.51
CA HIS A 103 -6.93 -5.68 2.03
C HIS A 103 -8.30 -6.12 2.53
N LEU A 104 -8.84 -5.39 3.51
CA LEU A 104 -10.22 -5.53 3.97
C LEU A 104 -10.82 -4.16 4.27
N VAL A 105 -12.13 -4.14 4.44
CA VAL A 105 -12.89 -3.00 4.92
C VAL A 105 -13.66 -3.40 6.17
N TRP A 106 -13.41 -2.71 7.28
CA TRP A 106 -14.22 -2.85 8.49
C TRP A 106 -15.61 -2.25 8.29
N LEU A 107 -16.63 -3.01 8.67
CA LEU A 107 -18.02 -2.57 8.74
C LEU A 107 -18.34 -2.04 10.14
N ASP A 108 -17.76 -2.68 11.16
CA ASP A 108 -17.77 -2.32 12.58
C ASP A 108 -16.50 -2.90 13.26
N ASP A 109 -16.44 -2.88 14.59
CA ASP A 109 -15.31 -3.37 15.42
C ASP A 109 -15.01 -4.87 15.27
N THR A 110 -15.89 -5.63 14.63
CA THR A 110 -15.81 -7.10 14.51
C THR A 110 -16.07 -7.61 13.11
N GLN A 111 -16.91 -6.91 12.34
CA GLN A 111 -17.32 -7.32 11.01
C GLN A 111 -16.51 -6.63 9.94
N PHE A 112 -16.13 -7.37 8.91
CA PHE A 112 -15.38 -6.83 7.78
C PHE A 112 -15.72 -7.54 6.47
N VAL A 113 -15.38 -6.90 5.35
CA VAL A 113 -15.46 -7.46 4.00
C VAL A 113 -14.07 -7.52 3.39
N THR A 114 -13.76 -8.64 2.72
CA THR A 114 -12.52 -8.84 1.95
C THR A 114 -12.82 -9.65 0.69
N SER A 115 -11.93 -9.60 -0.31
CA SER A 115 -11.98 -10.50 -1.45
C SER A 115 -11.27 -11.82 -1.17
N ILE A 116 -11.88 -12.93 -1.59
CA ILE A 116 -11.27 -14.27 -1.65
C ILE A 116 -11.76 -14.92 -2.95
N GLY A 117 -10.83 -15.43 -3.77
CA GLY A 117 -11.17 -16.03 -5.06
C GLY A 117 -11.82 -15.03 -6.00
N GLU A 118 -13.03 -15.32 -6.48
CA GLU A 118 -13.85 -14.48 -7.37
C GLU A 118 -14.94 -13.67 -6.62
N HIS A 119 -14.98 -13.77 -5.29
CA HIS A 119 -16.06 -13.19 -4.48
C HIS A 119 -15.59 -12.24 -3.37
N LEU A 120 -16.50 -11.36 -2.98
CA LEU A 120 -16.45 -10.61 -1.74
C LEU A 120 -17.09 -11.44 -0.63
N TRP A 121 -16.44 -11.49 0.52
CA TRP A 121 -16.86 -12.27 1.68
C TRP A 121 -16.93 -11.37 2.90
N LYS A 122 -18.00 -11.53 3.68
CA LYS A 122 -18.22 -10.89 4.97
C LYS A 122 -17.84 -11.85 6.08
N PHE A 123 -17.09 -11.34 7.05
CA PHE A 123 -16.63 -12.08 8.22
C PHE A 123 -17.02 -11.37 9.51
N ASP A 124 -16.99 -12.15 10.59
CA ASP A 124 -17.09 -11.71 11.99
C ASP A 124 -15.84 -12.27 12.69
N LEU A 125 -15.01 -11.38 13.25
CA LEU A 125 -13.77 -11.72 13.96
C LEU A 125 -13.99 -12.79 15.03
N ASN A 126 -15.15 -12.78 15.70
CA ASN A 126 -15.43 -13.74 16.76
C ASN A 126 -15.76 -15.14 16.22
N ARG A 127 -16.00 -15.26 14.90
CA ARG A 127 -16.47 -16.48 14.23
C ARG A 127 -15.94 -16.57 12.79
N LEU A 128 -14.62 -16.46 12.61
CA LEU A 128 -13.97 -16.46 11.27
C LEU A 128 -14.33 -17.66 10.37
N THR A 129 -14.78 -18.78 10.94
CA THR A 129 -15.20 -19.98 10.19
C THR A 129 -16.61 -19.90 9.61
N LYS A 130 -17.37 -18.83 9.90
CA LYS A 130 -18.78 -18.65 9.50
C LYS A 130 -18.94 -17.42 8.59
N ALA A 131 -18.07 -17.34 7.58
CA ALA A 131 -18.12 -16.28 6.58
C ALA A 131 -19.39 -16.39 5.71
N GLU A 132 -19.86 -15.24 5.25
CA GLU A 132 -20.98 -15.10 4.33
C GLU A 132 -20.46 -14.56 3.00
N GLN A 133 -20.76 -15.24 1.90
CA GLN A 133 -20.46 -14.70 0.58
C GLN A 133 -21.42 -13.53 0.29
N VAL A 134 -20.86 -12.38 -0.07
CA VAL A 134 -21.62 -11.14 -0.32
C VAL A 134 -22.04 -11.07 -1.79
N ALA A 135 -21.07 -11.05 -2.70
CA ALA A 135 -21.28 -10.90 -4.14
C ALA A 135 -20.02 -11.30 -4.92
N PRO A 136 -20.12 -11.68 -6.22
CA PRO A 136 -18.94 -11.76 -7.08
C PRO A 136 -18.31 -10.37 -7.27
N HIS A 137 -16.98 -10.25 -7.15
CA HIS A 137 -16.33 -8.93 -7.18
C HIS A 137 -16.14 -8.36 -8.59
N GLY A 138 -16.26 -9.18 -9.65
CA GLY A 138 -16.25 -8.74 -11.04
C GLY A 138 -14.91 -8.25 -11.62
N LEU A 139 -13.85 -8.09 -10.81
CA LEU A 139 -12.50 -7.78 -11.29
C LEU A 139 -11.63 -9.03 -11.46
N LYS A 140 -10.45 -8.87 -12.06
CA LYS A 140 -9.45 -9.94 -12.14
C LYS A 140 -8.85 -10.27 -10.77
N ILE A 141 -8.33 -9.25 -10.07
CA ILE A 141 -7.81 -9.37 -8.70
C ILE A 141 -8.11 -8.07 -7.95
N PRO A 142 -9.03 -8.07 -6.97
CA PRO A 142 -9.28 -6.89 -6.15
C PRO A 142 -8.07 -6.47 -5.33
N HIS A 143 -7.87 -5.16 -5.19
CA HIS A 143 -6.78 -4.56 -4.43
C HIS A 143 -7.21 -3.26 -3.73
N ALA A 144 -6.49 -2.87 -2.68
CA ALA A 144 -6.65 -1.58 -1.98
C ALA A 144 -8.09 -1.21 -1.58
N MET A 145 -8.86 -2.15 -1.03
CA MET A 145 -10.29 -1.92 -0.74
C MET A 145 -10.52 -0.79 0.27
N LYS A 146 -11.52 0.09 0.03
CA LYS A 146 -11.90 1.21 0.91
C LYS A 146 -13.42 1.37 0.98
N ARG A 147 -13.88 2.06 2.02
CA ARG A 147 -15.30 2.44 2.24
C ARG A 147 -15.47 3.93 1.96
N THR A 148 -16.52 4.31 1.23
CA THR A 148 -16.81 5.73 0.96
C THR A 148 -17.35 6.46 2.20
N ALA A 149 -17.40 7.79 2.14
CA ALA A 149 -17.75 8.64 3.28
C ALA A 149 -19.14 8.33 3.88
N SER A 150 -20.15 8.02 3.05
CA SER A 150 -21.48 7.64 3.58
C SER A 150 -21.50 6.25 4.23
N GLY A 151 -20.45 5.47 4.03
CA GLY A 151 -20.41 4.07 4.41
C GLY A 151 -21.20 3.12 3.49
N ARG A 152 -21.86 3.63 2.44
CA ARG A 152 -22.69 2.83 1.53
C ARG A 152 -21.88 2.01 0.53
N TYR A 153 -20.79 2.56 0.00
CA TYR A 153 -20.04 1.89 -1.06
C TYR A 153 -18.72 1.32 -0.56
N ILE A 154 -18.38 0.13 -1.05
CA ILE A 154 -17.04 -0.44 -0.96
C ILE A 154 -16.41 -0.36 -2.35
N VAL A 155 -15.27 0.30 -2.44
CA VAL A 155 -14.54 0.52 -3.71
C VAL A 155 -13.18 -0.19 -3.65
N TYR A 156 -12.71 -0.66 -4.80
CA TYR A 156 -11.47 -1.43 -4.85
C TYR A 156 -10.80 -1.35 -6.23
N GLY A 157 -9.47 -1.33 -6.22
CA GLY A 157 -8.64 -1.35 -7.42
C GLY A 157 -8.60 -2.74 -8.06
N GLY A 158 -8.23 -2.77 -9.35
CA GLY A 158 -8.00 -3.99 -10.11
C GLY A 158 -6.51 -4.19 -10.36
N MET A 159 -5.98 -5.33 -9.91
CA MET A 159 -4.61 -5.77 -10.17
C MET A 159 -4.52 -6.74 -11.33
N ASP A 160 -3.40 -6.67 -12.06
CA ASP A 160 -3.12 -7.49 -13.24
C ASP A 160 -3.13 -8.97 -12.90
N HIS A 161 -3.54 -9.79 -13.87
CA HIS A 161 -3.62 -11.23 -13.69
C HIS A 161 -2.52 -11.94 -14.46
N PRO A 162 -1.79 -12.90 -13.86
CA PRO A 162 -0.73 -13.67 -14.53
C PRO A 162 -1.10 -14.17 -15.93
N THR A 163 -2.33 -14.67 -16.10
CA THR A 163 -2.83 -15.26 -17.35
C THR A 163 -3.89 -14.43 -18.08
N ARG A 164 -4.50 -13.43 -17.44
CA ARG A 164 -5.58 -12.60 -18.04
C ARG A 164 -5.09 -11.17 -18.39
N GLY A 165 -3.85 -10.82 -18.06
CA GLY A 165 -3.21 -9.55 -18.39
C GLY A 165 -3.78 -8.34 -17.65
N GLU A 166 -3.54 -7.14 -18.19
CA GLU A 166 -3.86 -5.86 -17.55
C GLU A 166 -5.31 -5.73 -17.08
N ALA A 167 -5.52 -5.37 -15.82
CA ALA A 167 -6.86 -5.24 -15.25
C ALA A 167 -7.65 -4.09 -15.87
N ARG A 168 -7.09 -2.87 -15.90
CA ARG A 168 -7.73 -1.66 -16.45
C ARG A 168 -9.14 -1.39 -15.93
N GLU A 169 -9.35 -1.66 -14.64
CA GLU A 169 -10.67 -1.66 -14.04
C GLU A 169 -10.62 -1.32 -12.54
N VAL A 170 -11.70 -0.78 -12.02
CA VAL A 170 -11.99 -0.66 -10.58
C VAL A 170 -13.40 -1.19 -10.30
N GLY A 171 -13.63 -1.65 -9.07
CA GLY A 171 -14.88 -2.26 -8.64
C GLY A 171 -15.58 -1.41 -7.58
N ILE A 172 -16.90 -1.48 -7.59
CA ILE A 172 -17.78 -0.79 -6.65
C ILE A 172 -18.85 -1.78 -6.20
N LEU A 173 -18.96 -2.03 -4.90
CA LEU A 173 -20.09 -2.72 -4.27
C LEU A 173 -20.98 -1.69 -3.58
N ASP A 174 -22.27 -1.66 -3.95
CA ASP A 174 -23.30 -0.99 -3.15
C ASP A 174 -23.76 -1.93 -2.04
N THR A 175 -23.45 -1.59 -0.79
CA THR A 175 -23.77 -2.45 0.37
C THR A 175 -25.26 -2.47 0.72
N VAL A 176 -26.06 -1.56 0.16
CA VAL A 176 -27.52 -1.51 0.38
C VAL A 176 -28.25 -2.40 -0.62
N THR A 177 -27.90 -2.32 -1.91
CA THR A 177 -28.57 -3.12 -2.95
C THR A 177 -27.91 -4.48 -3.18
N GLY A 178 -26.62 -4.62 -2.82
CA GLY A 178 -25.79 -5.79 -3.14
C GLY A 178 -25.22 -5.75 -4.57
N ASP A 179 -25.46 -4.67 -5.32
CA ASP A 179 -25.00 -4.57 -6.71
C ASP A 179 -23.50 -4.33 -6.77
N VAL A 180 -22.84 -5.09 -7.65
CA VAL A 180 -21.43 -4.91 -7.99
C VAL A 180 -21.30 -4.33 -9.39
N ARG A 181 -20.48 -3.28 -9.51
CA ARG A 181 -20.20 -2.60 -10.77
C ARG A 181 -18.72 -2.55 -11.04
N ARG A 182 -18.37 -2.68 -12.31
CA ARG A 182 -17.03 -2.48 -12.82
C ARG A 182 -16.97 -1.18 -13.60
N VAL A 183 -15.98 -0.35 -13.32
CA VAL A 183 -15.65 0.84 -14.10
C VAL A 183 -14.37 0.56 -14.88
N GLU A 184 -14.45 0.63 -16.21
CA GLU A 184 -13.29 0.45 -17.09
C GLU A 184 -12.46 1.74 -17.16
N LEU A 185 -11.14 1.59 -17.12
CA LEU A 185 -10.16 2.67 -17.12
C LEU A 185 -9.13 2.46 -18.24
N PRO A 186 -8.44 3.50 -18.72
CA PRO A 186 -7.44 3.33 -19.77
C PRO A 186 -6.16 2.63 -19.28
N THR A 187 -5.98 2.50 -17.95
CA THR A 187 -4.80 1.94 -17.30
C THR A 187 -5.18 1.12 -16.08
N THR A 188 -4.37 0.14 -15.73
CA THR A 188 -4.47 -0.60 -14.47
C THR A 188 -4.38 0.37 -13.28
N CYS A 189 -5.26 0.22 -12.29
CA CYS A 189 -5.28 1.02 -11.08
C CYS A 189 -5.42 0.09 -9.86
N TRP A 190 -4.32 -0.12 -9.14
CA TRP A 190 -4.29 -1.01 -7.98
C TRP A 190 -4.83 -0.32 -6.74
N HIS A 191 -4.52 0.98 -6.59
CA HIS A 191 -4.72 1.71 -5.36
C HIS A 191 -5.86 2.70 -5.48
N VAL A 192 -6.69 2.73 -4.43
CA VAL A 192 -7.78 3.69 -4.30
C VAL A 192 -7.78 4.34 -2.92
N VAL A 193 -8.27 5.57 -2.87
CA VAL A 193 -8.58 6.30 -1.63
C VAL A 193 -9.92 7.01 -1.78
N CYS A 194 -10.72 7.02 -0.72
CA CYS A 194 -12.02 7.69 -0.74
C CYS A 194 -11.88 9.16 -0.36
N HIS A 195 -12.70 10.01 -0.96
CA HIS A 195 -12.88 11.38 -0.53
C HIS A 195 -13.38 11.40 0.93
N PRO A 196 -12.89 12.30 1.80
CA PRO A 196 -13.22 12.28 3.23
C PRO A 196 -14.71 12.52 3.53
N VAL A 197 -15.41 13.27 2.67
CA VAL A 197 -16.81 13.69 2.92
C VAL A 197 -17.79 13.41 1.77
N LEU A 198 -17.33 12.83 0.66
CA LEU A 198 -18.17 12.56 -0.52
C LEU A 198 -18.11 11.06 -0.85
N ASP A 199 -19.14 10.54 -1.52
CA ASP A 199 -19.11 9.21 -2.13
C ASP A 199 -18.37 9.24 -3.49
N VAL A 200 -17.18 9.82 -3.44
CA VAL A 200 -16.20 9.90 -4.53
C VAL A 200 -14.94 9.18 -4.07
N PHE A 201 -14.24 8.56 -5.01
CA PHE A 201 -12.94 7.96 -4.73
C PHE A 201 -11.95 8.25 -5.87
N TYR A 202 -10.68 8.14 -5.53
CA TYR A 202 -9.57 8.38 -6.43
C TYR A 202 -8.87 7.07 -6.72
N ALA A 203 -8.77 6.70 -8.00
CA ALA A 203 -8.05 5.52 -8.46
C ALA A 203 -6.75 5.95 -9.15
N ILE A 204 -5.63 5.36 -8.73
CA ILE A 204 -4.31 5.78 -9.18
C ILE A 204 -3.68 4.70 -10.06
N SER A 205 -3.15 5.10 -11.22
CA SER A 205 -2.61 4.15 -12.19
C SER A 205 -1.34 3.48 -11.69
N PHE A 206 -1.21 2.17 -11.94
CA PHE A 206 0.04 1.44 -11.78
C PHE A 206 0.52 0.99 -13.16
N ARG A 207 1.74 1.38 -13.55
CA ARG A 207 2.26 1.14 -14.91
C ARG A 207 3.40 0.14 -14.88
N VAL A 208 3.14 -1.06 -15.39
CA VAL A 208 4.13 -2.12 -15.49
C VAL A 208 4.12 -2.75 -16.87
N SER A 209 5.23 -3.39 -17.21
CA SER A 209 5.41 -4.18 -18.42
C SER A 209 5.61 -5.64 -18.01
N PRO A 210 4.89 -6.59 -18.62
CA PRO A 210 5.09 -8.01 -18.33
C PRO A 210 6.45 -8.47 -18.85
N ALA A 211 7.12 -9.35 -18.11
CA ALA A 211 8.31 -10.01 -18.59
C ALA A 211 7.98 -10.86 -19.82
N ASP A 212 8.91 -10.91 -20.76
CA ASP A 212 8.77 -11.61 -22.04
C ASP A 212 7.47 -11.25 -22.79
N ARG A 213 6.92 -10.04 -22.51
CA ARG A 213 5.69 -9.46 -23.08
C ARG A 213 4.37 -10.12 -22.66
N THR A 214 4.40 -11.23 -21.94
CA THR A 214 3.17 -11.98 -21.59
C THR A 214 3.12 -12.48 -20.17
N ASP A 215 4.25 -12.54 -19.46
CA ASP A 215 4.28 -12.97 -18.07
C ASP A 215 3.91 -11.81 -17.16
N TRP A 216 2.70 -11.86 -16.59
CA TRP A 216 2.21 -10.87 -15.62
C TRP A 216 2.45 -11.28 -14.16
N GLU A 217 3.06 -12.45 -13.93
CA GLU A 217 3.56 -12.85 -12.62
C GLU A 217 4.93 -12.20 -12.36
N HIS A 218 5.78 -12.16 -13.39
CA HIS A 218 7.03 -11.40 -13.40
C HIS A 218 6.88 -10.13 -14.23
N TRP A 219 6.87 -8.96 -13.61
CA TRP A 219 6.75 -7.68 -14.31
C TRP A 219 7.84 -6.71 -13.87
N GLY A 220 8.06 -5.68 -14.69
CA GLY A 220 8.94 -4.57 -14.36
C GLY A 220 8.25 -3.22 -14.50
N MET A 221 8.84 -2.19 -13.91
CA MET A 221 8.29 -0.83 -13.96
C MET A 221 8.32 -0.31 -15.40
N ALA A 222 7.18 0.18 -15.88
CA ALA A 222 7.07 0.80 -17.20
C ALA A 222 7.16 2.32 -17.10
N TRP A 223 7.98 2.92 -17.96
CA TRP A 223 8.11 4.38 -18.04
C TRP A 223 7.01 4.96 -18.94
N LEU A 224 5.79 5.00 -18.40
CA LEU A 224 4.58 5.44 -19.09
C LEU A 224 3.87 6.55 -18.31
N ARG A 225 2.96 7.25 -19.00
CA ARG A 225 2.13 8.29 -18.40
C ARG A 225 1.27 7.72 -17.29
N GLN A 226 1.18 8.50 -16.22
CA GLN A 226 0.50 8.17 -14.97
C GLN A 226 -0.76 9.02 -14.81
N TYR A 227 -1.74 8.49 -14.09
CA TYR A 227 -3.07 9.05 -13.96
C TYR A 227 -3.57 8.91 -12.52
N ALA A 228 -4.39 9.88 -12.11
CA ALA A 228 -5.30 9.72 -10.99
C ALA A 228 -6.71 10.07 -11.48
N PHE A 229 -7.65 9.16 -11.32
CA PHE A 229 -9.04 9.30 -11.75
C PHE A 229 -9.92 9.60 -10.55
N GLU A 230 -10.69 10.67 -10.59
CA GLU A 230 -11.77 10.94 -9.64
C GLU A 230 -13.04 10.26 -10.16
N ILE A 231 -13.65 9.40 -9.35
CA ILE A 231 -14.76 8.53 -9.75
C ILE A 231 -15.89 8.68 -8.74
N ASP A 232 -17.09 8.90 -9.27
CA ASP A 232 -18.32 8.89 -8.50
C ASP A 232 -18.73 7.44 -8.18
N ALA A 233 -18.88 7.10 -6.89
CA ALA A 233 -19.21 5.75 -6.47
C ALA A 233 -20.69 5.38 -6.74
N GLU A 234 -21.59 6.37 -6.76
CA GLU A 234 -23.02 6.14 -7.01
C GLU A 234 -23.31 5.96 -8.50
N GLU A 235 -22.72 6.75 -9.39
CA GLU A 235 -22.89 6.65 -10.84
C GLU A 235 -21.94 5.63 -11.47
N GLY A 236 -20.78 5.37 -10.85
CA GLY A 236 -19.71 4.57 -11.44
C GLY A 236 -19.04 5.25 -12.63
N ARG A 237 -18.91 6.59 -12.58
CA ARG A 237 -18.39 7.40 -13.70
C ARG A 237 -17.15 8.18 -13.28
N VAL A 238 -16.15 8.22 -14.16
CA VAL A 238 -15.02 9.16 -14.04
C VAL A 238 -15.55 10.59 -14.18
N LEU A 239 -15.31 11.43 -13.17
CA LEU A 239 -15.69 12.84 -13.15
C LEU A 239 -14.58 13.71 -13.74
N ARG A 240 -13.35 13.51 -13.26
CA ARG A 240 -12.15 14.27 -13.62
C ARG A 240 -10.94 13.35 -13.57
N HIS A 241 -9.81 13.79 -14.12
CA HIS A 241 -8.54 13.09 -13.93
C HIS A 241 -7.37 14.06 -13.94
N TRP A 242 -6.34 13.70 -13.17
CA TRP A 242 -5.02 14.26 -13.27
C TRP A 242 -4.14 13.34 -14.12
N THR A 243 -3.13 13.91 -14.76
CA THR A 243 -2.11 13.12 -15.46
C THR A 243 -0.72 13.71 -15.24
N ALA A 244 0.24 12.83 -14.99
CA ALA A 244 1.64 13.21 -14.88
C ALA A 244 2.16 13.67 -16.25
N ASP A 245 2.93 14.75 -16.26
CA ASP A 245 3.78 15.05 -17.40
C ASP A 245 4.94 14.04 -17.49
N ARG A 246 5.78 14.19 -18.52
CA ARG A 246 6.89 13.27 -18.79
C ARG A 246 8.01 13.35 -17.75
N ASP A 247 8.21 14.53 -17.18
CA ASP A 247 9.38 14.87 -16.38
C ASP A 247 9.11 14.72 -14.88
N LEU A 248 7.84 14.65 -14.48
CA LEU A 248 7.43 14.32 -13.13
C LEU A 248 7.80 12.86 -12.79
N PRO A 249 8.68 12.62 -11.81
CA PRO A 249 9.09 11.28 -11.39
C PRO A 249 8.00 10.61 -10.53
N ALA A 250 6.90 10.22 -11.17
CA ALA A 250 5.71 9.71 -10.49
C ALA A 250 5.38 8.26 -10.86
N HIS A 251 6.27 7.29 -10.63
CA HIS A 251 5.89 5.89 -10.75
C HIS A 251 5.17 5.41 -9.49
N ILE A 252 3.85 5.57 -9.49
CA ILE A 252 2.96 5.07 -8.42
C ILE A 252 3.21 3.58 -8.25
N ASN A 253 3.19 3.08 -7.01
CA ASN A 253 3.46 1.67 -6.76
C ASN A 253 2.82 1.07 -5.51
N SER A 254 2.44 1.87 -4.51
CA SER A 254 1.97 1.29 -3.24
C SER A 254 0.97 2.20 -2.54
N ASP A 255 1.36 2.96 -1.53
CA ASP A 255 0.38 3.61 -0.65
C ASP A 255 -0.20 4.93 -1.19
N VAL A 256 -1.45 5.18 -0.78
CA VAL A 256 -2.22 6.38 -1.11
C VAL A 256 -2.99 6.83 0.12
N THR A 257 -2.99 8.13 0.35
CA THR A 257 -3.76 8.81 1.39
C THR A 257 -4.32 10.11 0.85
N ILE A 258 -5.07 10.85 1.67
CA ILE A 258 -5.77 12.05 1.22
C ILE A 258 -5.89 13.03 2.39
N SER A 259 -5.82 14.32 2.08
CA SER A 259 -6.15 15.42 2.98
C SER A 259 -7.45 16.10 2.56
N ASP A 260 -7.82 17.19 3.22
CA ASP A 260 -8.97 17.99 2.80
C ASP A 260 -8.73 18.70 1.45
N SER A 261 -7.47 18.82 1.03
CA SER A 261 -7.05 19.63 -0.11
C SER A 261 -6.20 18.90 -1.13
N GLU A 262 -5.62 17.75 -0.80
CA GLU A 262 -4.64 17.06 -1.66
C GLU A 262 -4.85 15.54 -1.68
N LEU A 263 -4.78 14.96 -2.87
CA LEU A 263 -4.54 13.54 -3.09
C LEU A 263 -3.05 13.28 -2.94
N ILE A 264 -2.67 12.33 -2.08
CA ILE A 264 -1.27 12.09 -1.70
C ILE A 264 -0.92 10.63 -1.99
N PHE A 265 0.13 10.37 -2.74
CA PHE A 265 0.54 9.00 -3.03
C PHE A 265 2.06 8.88 -3.16
N CYS A 266 2.59 7.75 -2.69
CA CYS A 266 4.00 7.46 -2.82
C CYS A 266 4.31 6.79 -4.16
N THR A 267 5.53 7.04 -4.62
CA THR A 267 6.06 6.55 -5.89
C THR A 267 7.40 5.89 -5.60
N GLY A 268 7.36 4.69 -5.04
CA GLY A 268 8.56 4.01 -4.57
C GLY A 268 9.53 3.68 -5.69
N GLY A 269 9.06 3.40 -6.90
CA GLY A 269 9.94 3.30 -8.07
C GLY A 269 10.73 4.58 -8.33
N SER A 270 10.19 5.74 -7.96
CA SER A 270 10.77 7.05 -8.24
C SER A 270 11.24 7.81 -7.01
N HIS A 271 11.14 7.26 -5.79
CA HIS A 271 11.53 7.89 -4.53
C HIS A 271 10.82 9.22 -4.22
N THR A 272 9.60 9.44 -4.73
CA THR A 272 8.85 10.67 -4.44
C THR A 272 7.51 10.40 -3.77
N VAL A 273 6.98 11.42 -3.07
CA VAL A 273 5.56 11.49 -2.71
C VAL A 273 4.96 12.63 -3.50
N VAL A 274 3.88 12.36 -4.24
CA VAL A 274 3.21 13.34 -5.08
C VAL A 274 1.94 13.81 -4.37
N PHE A 275 1.70 15.11 -4.43
CA PHE A 275 0.54 15.78 -3.86
C PHE A 275 -0.18 16.46 -5.02
N VAL A 276 -1.44 16.11 -5.26
CA VAL A 276 -2.26 16.69 -6.32
C VAL A 276 -3.42 17.44 -5.66
N ASP A 277 -3.58 18.72 -6.00
CA ASP A 277 -4.69 19.54 -5.50
C ASP A 277 -6.06 18.92 -5.84
N LEU A 278 -6.90 18.66 -4.83
CA LEU A 278 -8.24 18.07 -5.01
C LEU A 278 -9.24 19.03 -5.65
N LEU A 279 -9.06 20.34 -5.45
CA LEU A 279 -10.03 21.32 -5.94
C LEU A 279 -10.10 21.31 -7.46
N THR A 280 -8.95 21.21 -8.14
CA THR A 280 -8.86 21.32 -9.60
C THR A 280 -8.24 20.11 -10.28
N LEU A 281 -7.49 19.27 -9.55
CA LEU A 281 -6.64 18.21 -10.11
C LEU A 281 -5.66 18.72 -11.18
N SER A 282 -5.21 19.99 -11.05
CA SER A 282 -4.35 20.63 -12.05
C SER A 282 -2.95 20.98 -11.54
N GLN A 283 -2.80 21.20 -10.23
CA GLN A 283 -1.53 21.54 -9.61
C GLN A 283 -0.99 20.34 -8.84
N HIS A 284 0.33 20.23 -8.79
CA HIS A 284 1.00 19.24 -7.98
C HIS A 284 2.27 19.78 -7.36
N ARG A 285 2.70 19.14 -6.28
CA ARG A 285 4.00 19.32 -5.63
C ARG A 285 4.52 17.97 -5.18
N LEU A 286 5.79 17.92 -4.76
CA LEU A 286 6.45 16.66 -4.46
C LEU A 286 7.41 16.75 -3.25
N ILE A 287 7.51 15.64 -2.53
CA ILE A 287 8.68 15.29 -1.73
C ILE A 287 9.60 14.47 -2.62
N ASP A 288 10.89 14.79 -2.66
CA ASP A 288 11.90 14.01 -3.37
C ASP A 288 12.91 13.43 -2.38
N GLU A 289 12.86 12.12 -2.14
CA GLU A 289 13.87 11.39 -1.36
C GLU A 289 14.81 10.57 -2.26
N HIS A 290 15.10 11.04 -3.48
CA HIS A 290 16.15 10.41 -4.29
C HIS A 290 17.47 10.34 -3.49
N PRO A 291 18.11 9.16 -3.39
CA PRO A 291 19.40 9.08 -2.73
C PRO A 291 20.46 9.81 -3.56
N GLY A 292 21.21 10.69 -2.90
CA GLY A 292 22.35 11.37 -3.51
C GLY A 292 23.49 10.38 -3.81
N ALA A 293 24.42 10.76 -4.70
CA ALA A 293 25.53 9.89 -5.09
C ALA A 293 26.34 9.34 -3.91
N VAL A 294 26.54 10.13 -2.85
CA VAL A 294 27.26 9.73 -1.63
C VAL A 294 26.46 8.73 -0.80
N GLU A 295 25.16 8.95 -0.65
CA GLU A 295 24.26 8.06 0.09
C GLU A 295 24.17 6.69 -0.58
N SER A 296 24.14 6.65 -1.92
CA SER A 296 24.10 5.41 -2.69
C SER A 296 25.30 4.49 -2.42
N TRP A 297 26.48 5.02 -2.08
CA TRP A 297 27.63 4.17 -1.70
C TRP A 297 27.40 3.40 -0.41
N ALA A 298 26.70 4.00 0.55
CA ALA A 298 26.34 3.34 1.82
C ALA A 298 25.30 2.23 1.63
N LEU A 299 24.60 2.21 0.49
CA LEU A 299 23.48 1.31 0.19
C LEU A 299 23.87 0.18 -0.78
N THR A 300 25.16 -0.12 -0.89
CA THR A 300 25.69 -1.10 -1.86
C THR A 300 25.07 -2.50 -1.70
N ARG A 301 24.81 -2.96 -0.47
CA ARG A 301 24.18 -4.28 -0.21
C ARG A 301 22.78 -4.34 -0.81
N GLN A 302 21.98 -3.30 -0.58
CA GLN A 302 20.62 -3.17 -1.08
C GLN A 302 20.60 -3.07 -2.61
N SER A 303 21.50 -2.28 -3.21
CA SER A 303 21.57 -2.12 -4.66
C SER A 303 22.00 -3.41 -5.36
N VAL A 304 22.98 -4.14 -4.82
CA VAL A 304 23.43 -5.42 -5.39
C VAL A 304 22.32 -6.46 -5.33
N THR A 305 21.57 -6.55 -4.23
CA THR A 305 20.41 -7.45 -4.13
C THR A 305 19.34 -7.07 -5.15
N THR A 306 18.94 -5.79 -5.20
CA THR A 306 17.94 -5.28 -6.17
C THR A 306 18.34 -5.63 -7.62
N LEU A 307 19.60 -5.43 -7.98
CA LEU A 307 20.11 -5.81 -9.31
C LEU A 307 20.02 -7.32 -9.53
N THR A 308 20.53 -8.12 -8.58
CA THR A 308 20.59 -9.58 -8.68
C THR A 308 19.20 -10.16 -8.88
N GLU A 309 18.23 -9.75 -8.06
CA GLU A 309 16.86 -10.22 -8.18
C GLU A 309 16.20 -9.76 -9.49
N SER A 310 16.50 -8.54 -9.97
CA SER A 310 15.98 -8.06 -11.25
C SER A 310 16.42 -8.97 -12.41
N PHE A 311 17.69 -9.40 -12.40
CA PHE A 311 18.23 -10.33 -13.40
C PHE A 311 17.72 -11.76 -13.25
N MET A 312 17.32 -12.18 -12.04
CA MET A 312 16.77 -13.52 -11.80
C MET A 312 15.32 -13.66 -12.29
N ARG A 313 14.57 -12.57 -12.34
CA ARG A 313 13.13 -12.57 -12.70
C ARG A 313 12.86 -12.60 -14.19
N ALA A 314 13.74 -12.03 -15.02
CA ALA A 314 13.53 -11.96 -16.45
C ALA A 314 14.86 -12.02 -17.21
N GLY A 315 14.87 -12.75 -18.33
CA GLY A 315 16.05 -12.84 -19.20
C GLY A 315 16.41 -11.47 -19.78
N PHE A 316 17.65 -11.01 -19.58
CA PHE A 316 18.08 -9.67 -20.01
C PHE A 316 17.90 -9.40 -21.50
N VAL A 317 18.24 -10.37 -22.37
CA VAL A 317 18.22 -10.18 -23.83
C VAL A 317 16.81 -9.88 -24.33
N GLY A 318 15.79 -10.58 -23.81
CA GLY A 318 14.38 -10.36 -24.17
C GLY A 318 13.75 -9.13 -23.53
N ASN A 319 14.26 -8.71 -22.36
CA ASN A 319 13.63 -7.70 -21.50
C ASN A 319 14.46 -6.42 -21.31
N SER A 320 15.51 -6.23 -22.12
CA SER A 320 16.44 -5.08 -22.00
C SER A 320 15.74 -3.71 -21.93
N HIS A 321 14.64 -3.54 -22.66
CA HIS A 321 13.81 -2.33 -22.59
C HIS A 321 13.15 -2.13 -21.21
N VAL A 322 12.64 -3.20 -20.56
CA VAL A 322 12.05 -3.15 -19.21
C VAL A 322 13.10 -2.75 -18.16
N PHE A 323 14.33 -3.26 -18.29
CA PHE A 323 15.46 -2.83 -17.46
C PHE A 323 15.78 -1.34 -17.66
N ALA A 324 15.79 -0.87 -18.91
CA ALA A 324 16.04 0.55 -19.22
C ALA A 324 14.92 1.46 -18.69
N GLU A 325 13.66 1.04 -18.80
CA GLU A 325 12.50 1.73 -18.23
C GLU A 325 12.58 1.78 -16.71
N SER A 326 12.90 0.66 -16.05
CA SER A 326 13.06 0.61 -14.59
C SER A 326 14.21 1.48 -14.09
N LEU A 327 15.33 1.53 -14.83
CA LEU A 327 16.45 2.44 -14.55
C LEU A 327 16.03 3.91 -14.69
N ARG A 328 15.20 4.22 -15.69
CA ARG A 328 14.68 5.57 -15.92
C ARG A 328 13.71 5.99 -14.81
N VAL A 329 12.81 5.10 -14.41
CA VAL A 329 11.84 5.29 -13.32
C VAL A 329 12.55 5.54 -11.99
N SER A 330 13.57 4.73 -11.66
CA SER A 330 14.42 4.86 -10.46
C SER A 330 15.45 5.96 -10.54
N ARG A 331 15.53 6.67 -11.68
CA ARG A 331 16.49 7.76 -11.91
C ARG A 331 17.93 7.32 -11.60
N GLY A 332 18.25 6.05 -11.86
CA GLY A 332 19.57 5.47 -11.62
C GLY A 332 19.87 5.02 -10.19
N ALA A 333 18.92 5.09 -9.25
CA ALA A 333 19.18 4.73 -7.84
C ALA A 333 19.47 3.24 -7.62
N LEU A 334 18.96 2.36 -8.49
CA LEU A 334 19.06 0.89 -8.34
C LEU A 334 18.55 0.40 -6.97
N LEU A 335 17.59 1.13 -6.41
CA LEU A 335 16.99 0.91 -5.10
C LEU A 335 15.50 1.22 -5.22
N ASP A 336 14.73 0.66 -4.30
CA ASP A 336 13.36 1.11 -4.04
C ASP A 336 13.36 2.45 -3.29
N GLY A 337 12.21 3.13 -3.30
CA GLY A 337 11.98 4.37 -2.58
C GLY A 337 10.89 4.25 -1.53
N ILE A 338 9.98 5.22 -1.51
CA ILE A 338 8.90 5.33 -0.53
C ILE A 338 7.74 4.43 -0.94
N TYR A 339 7.35 3.50 -0.06
CA TYR A 339 6.25 2.57 -0.29
C TYR A 339 5.05 2.79 0.63
N ALA A 340 5.25 3.49 1.75
CA ALA A 340 4.19 3.78 2.70
C ALA A 340 4.07 5.28 2.91
N CYS A 341 2.84 5.80 2.94
CA CYS A 341 2.56 7.17 3.32
C CYS A 341 1.18 7.30 3.98
N GLN A 342 1.12 7.92 5.15
CA GLN A 342 -0.14 8.21 5.83
C GLN A 342 -0.12 9.60 6.45
N LEU A 343 -1.20 10.34 6.21
CA LEU A 343 -1.46 11.62 6.85
C LEU A 343 -2.19 11.39 8.18
N SER A 344 -1.82 12.13 9.21
CA SER A 344 -2.55 12.12 10.47
C SER A 344 -3.98 12.64 10.31
N ALA A 345 -4.91 12.16 11.14
CA ALA A 345 -6.31 12.56 11.07
C ALA A 345 -6.51 14.07 11.31
N ASP A 346 -5.65 14.67 12.15
CA ASP A 346 -5.59 16.12 12.38
C ASP A 346 -4.88 16.91 11.25
N GLN A 347 -4.36 16.23 10.22
CA GLN A 347 -3.65 16.78 9.08
C GLN A 347 -2.47 17.69 9.45
N THR A 348 -1.76 17.35 10.51
CA THR A 348 -0.56 18.10 10.94
C THR A 348 0.75 17.39 10.61
N LEU A 349 0.69 16.07 10.37
CA LEU A 349 1.86 15.22 10.17
C LEU A 349 1.66 14.23 9.04
N LEU A 350 2.68 14.12 8.18
CA LEU A 350 2.76 13.07 7.18
C LEU A 350 3.89 12.11 7.55
N PHE A 351 3.56 10.83 7.64
CA PHE A 351 4.51 9.75 7.88
C PHE A 351 4.82 9.04 6.57
N THR A 352 6.09 8.77 6.29
CA THR A 352 6.50 7.95 5.16
C THR A 352 7.45 6.84 5.59
N ALA A 353 7.41 5.70 4.89
CA ALA A 353 8.39 4.63 5.05
C ALA A 353 9.12 4.36 3.74
N ASN A 354 10.45 4.50 3.78
CA ASN A 354 11.32 4.30 2.64
C ASN A 354 11.88 2.88 2.65
N ARG A 355 11.42 2.08 1.68
CA ARG A 355 11.77 0.66 1.53
C ARG A 355 13.25 0.48 1.22
N GLY A 356 13.79 1.22 0.26
CA GLY A 356 15.18 1.02 -0.20
C GLY A 356 16.22 1.53 0.77
N GLN A 357 15.94 2.64 1.47
CA GLN A 357 16.86 3.25 2.44
C GLN A 357 16.61 2.77 3.87
N ASN A 358 15.55 2.00 4.12
CA ASN A 358 15.20 1.40 5.41
C ASN A 358 15.04 2.44 6.54
N HIS A 359 14.30 3.52 6.27
CA HIS A 359 14.00 4.57 7.26
C HIS A 359 12.53 4.97 7.24
N ILE A 360 12.10 5.60 8.33
CA ILE A 360 10.81 6.28 8.45
C ILE A 360 11.08 7.78 8.56
N THR A 361 10.34 8.59 7.81
CA THR A 361 10.42 10.06 7.90
C THR A 361 9.08 10.61 8.38
N VAL A 362 9.12 11.59 9.28
CA VAL A 362 7.97 12.38 9.73
C VAL A 362 8.12 13.79 9.20
N TYR A 363 7.08 14.28 8.54
CA TYR A 363 7.02 15.62 7.95
C TYR A 363 5.96 16.45 8.63
N ASP A 364 6.24 17.75 8.77
CA ASP A 364 5.22 18.74 9.05
C ASP A 364 4.31 18.87 7.84
N TYR A 365 3.01 18.76 8.02
CA TYR A 365 2.05 19.01 6.96
C TYR A 365 1.27 20.31 7.27
N PRO A 366 1.08 21.22 6.29
CA PRO A 366 1.37 21.07 4.85
C PRO A 366 2.75 21.54 4.38
N SER A 367 3.64 22.03 5.26
CA SER A 367 4.93 22.63 4.85
C SER A 367 5.91 21.63 4.21
N LEU A 368 5.76 20.34 4.53
CA LEU A 368 6.64 19.23 4.17
C LEU A 368 8.07 19.40 4.67
N GLU A 369 8.26 20.16 5.75
CA GLU A 369 9.53 20.22 6.44
C GLU A 369 9.76 18.89 7.17
N ILE A 370 10.97 18.33 7.07
CA ILE A 370 11.33 17.12 7.79
C ILE A 370 11.38 17.46 9.28
N ARG A 371 10.51 16.80 10.05
CA ARG A 371 10.50 16.89 11.52
C ARG A 371 11.45 15.87 12.14
N ASP A 372 11.39 14.62 11.66
CA ASP A 372 12.25 13.54 12.14
C ASP A 372 12.54 12.53 11.03
N ARG A 373 13.69 11.87 11.10
CA ARG A 373 14.05 10.75 10.23
C ARG A 373 14.77 9.69 11.03
N VAL A 374 14.16 8.51 11.10
CA VAL A 374 14.64 7.40 11.92
C VAL A 374 15.06 6.25 11.01
N VAL A 375 16.35 5.95 11.03
CA VAL A 375 16.90 4.76 10.37
C VAL A 375 16.51 3.53 11.18
N MET A 376 15.94 2.54 10.50
CA MET A 376 15.45 1.33 11.14
C MET A 376 16.56 0.27 11.23
N PRO A 377 16.54 -0.60 12.26
CA PRO A 377 17.52 -1.67 12.40
C PRO A 377 17.55 -2.60 11.19
N GLU A 378 18.68 -3.27 10.98
CA GLU A 378 18.79 -4.24 9.89
C GLU A 378 17.94 -5.47 10.16
N LEU A 379 17.42 -6.11 9.11
CA LEU A 379 16.66 -7.35 9.19
C LEU A 379 17.38 -8.45 10.00
N GLN A 380 18.71 -8.49 9.91
CA GLN A 380 19.57 -9.45 10.60
C GLN A 380 19.52 -9.30 12.13
N GLU A 381 19.17 -8.12 12.66
CA GLU A 381 18.96 -7.92 14.10
C GLU A 381 17.71 -8.64 14.62
N PHE A 382 16.74 -8.90 13.73
CA PHE A 382 15.50 -9.61 14.04
C PHE A 382 15.56 -11.11 13.69
N ASP A 383 16.51 -11.52 12.84
CA ASP A 383 16.75 -12.93 12.55
C ASP A 383 18.24 -13.21 12.32
N SER A 384 18.88 -13.71 13.37
CA SER A 384 20.31 -14.04 13.39
C SER A 384 20.70 -15.22 12.48
N ARG A 385 19.74 -15.92 11.86
CA ARG A 385 20.01 -16.99 10.88
C ARG A 385 20.32 -16.44 9.50
N LEU A 386 19.99 -15.17 9.24
CA LEU A 386 20.28 -14.51 7.97
C LEU A 386 21.76 -14.18 7.87
N ALA A 387 22.29 -14.24 6.64
CA ALA A 387 23.66 -13.85 6.40
C ALA A 387 23.85 -12.35 6.67
N ALA A 388 24.94 -12.00 7.37
CA ALA A 388 25.30 -10.62 7.67
C ALA A 388 25.56 -9.76 6.42
N TRP A 389 25.82 -10.38 5.26
CA TRP A 389 25.98 -9.69 3.98
C TRP A 389 24.69 -9.64 3.16
N GLY A 390 23.62 -10.33 3.58
CA GLY A 390 22.34 -10.35 2.88
C GLY A 390 21.68 -8.96 2.87
N ASP A 391 20.54 -8.84 2.19
CA ASP A 391 19.84 -7.56 2.14
C ASP A 391 19.33 -7.13 3.53
N PRO A 392 19.70 -5.93 4.02
CA PRO A 392 19.37 -5.46 5.37
C PRO A 392 17.96 -4.89 5.52
N ARG A 393 17.22 -4.67 4.42
CA ARG A 393 15.94 -3.95 4.46
C ARG A 393 14.87 -4.77 5.18
N LEU A 394 13.98 -4.09 5.91
CA LEU A 394 12.84 -4.75 6.56
C LEU A 394 11.72 -5.08 5.59
N GLY A 395 11.63 -4.36 4.46
CA GLY A 395 10.62 -4.58 3.43
C GLY A 395 9.35 -3.76 3.60
N PHE A 396 9.45 -2.45 3.83
CA PHE A 396 8.27 -1.59 3.99
C PHE A 396 7.38 -1.61 2.74
N HIS A 397 6.08 -1.76 2.97
CA HIS A 397 5.04 -1.70 1.94
C HIS A 397 3.93 -0.72 2.36
N HIS A 398 2.66 -1.12 2.41
CA HIS A 398 1.57 -0.24 2.83
C HIS A 398 1.61 0.06 4.31
N SER A 399 0.87 1.09 4.72
CA SER A 399 0.79 1.50 6.10
C SER A 399 -0.61 1.90 6.56
N TYR A 400 -0.75 2.03 7.87
CA TYR A 400 -1.92 2.57 8.54
C TYR A 400 -1.45 3.42 9.71
N LEU A 401 -2.03 4.60 9.88
CA LEU A 401 -1.68 5.52 10.97
C LEU A 401 -2.83 5.63 11.96
N VAL A 402 -2.59 5.16 13.19
CA VAL A 402 -3.44 5.51 14.33
C VAL A 402 -2.92 6.83 14.87
N SER A 403 -3.76 7.87 14.84
CA SER A 403 -3.44 9.21 15.31
C SER A 403 -4.58 9.77 16.17
N PRO A 404 -4.37 10.87 16.91
CA PRO A 404 -5.46 11.53 17.62
C PRO A 404 -6.57 11.89 16.65
N ASP A 405 -7.82 11.77 17.10
CA ASP A 405 -8.94 12.27 16.32
C ASP A 405 -8.80 13.77 16.10
N PRO A 406 -9.34 14.32 14.99
CA PRO A 406 -9.42 15.75 14.84
C PRO A 406 -10.12 16.33 16.07
N PRO A 407 -9.69 17.49 16.59
CA PRO A 407 -10.43 18.13 17.66
C PRO A 407 -11.89 18.30 17.23
N ASP A 408 -12.83 17.84 18.06
CA ASP A 408 -14.27 17.95 17.79
C ASP A 408 -14.59 19.36 17.30
N THR A 409 -14.98 19.48 16.03
CA THR A 409 -15.57 20.71 15.50
C THR A 409 -17.01 20.82 16.00
N ALA A 410 -17.18 20.77 17.32
CA ALA A 410 -18.40 21.18 17.98
C ALA A 410 -18.57 22.69 17.77
N GLY A 411 -19.18 23.08 16.64
CA GLY A 411 -19.59 24.46 16.38
C GLY A 411 -19.18 25.07 15.04
N ALA A 412 -19.17 24.31 13.94
CA ALA A 412 -19.34 24.96 12.63
C ALA A 412 -20.82 25.40 12.49
N PRO A 413 -21.11 26.69 12.23
CA PRO A 413 -22.46 27.26 12.24
C PRO A 413 -23.38 26.72 11.15
#